data_AF-A0A154QKA3-F1
#
_entry.id   AF-A0A154QKA3-F1
#
_cell.length_a   1.000
_cell.length_b   1.000
_cell.length_c   1.000
_cell.angle_alpha   90.00
_cell.angle_beta   90.00
_cell.angle_gamma   90.00
#
_symmetry.space_group_name_H-M   'P 1'
#
loop_
_entity.id
_entity.type
_entity.pdbx_description
1 polymer ?
#
loop_
_entity_poly.entity_id
_entity_poly.type
_entity_poly.pdbx_seq_one_letter_code
_entity_poly.pdbx_strand_id
1 'polypeptide(L)'
;MPKSALAAKLVFGLALCLCAPLTLAQNLPVTVAVAGNVATVRVDLPTQQTLAEVILTFDDSLGLSPGSLGVSAQLVDLSSPALLARLPNAGLNQLDPSFPLMVTIEPPTLGGLSFQRTVRVEVHTHALTYAAGSQLRLFKAPLNGSFRDITDEIAPGSVRARGTTGGFSQFLVLTDLRSSSEVVASKFDRLQSLIAALPLSERGPLQMSADAAQSAFNQGQFGDALNSLDQLRARVASRAGTAIPSQWRATRDTDNQAGELLAATSTLAFSIGYQRDLGR
;
A
#
# COMPACT_ATOMS: atom_id res chain seq x y z
N MET A 1 -70.75 45.64 -25.70
CA MET A 1 -70.09 44.96 -24.56
C MET A 1 -68.89 44.16 -25.08
N PRO A 2 -67.67 44.72 -25.10
CA PRO A 2 -66.47 43.99 -25.46
C PRO A 2 -65.77 43.42 -24.21
N LYS A 3 -65.17 42.24 -24.38
CA LYS A 3 -64.41 41.48 -23.37
C LYS A 3 -63.00 42.06 -23.25
N SER A 4 -62.59 42.42 -22.04
CA SER A 4 -61.22 42.75 -21.67
C SER A 4 -60.51 41.50 -21.13
N ALA A 5 -59.36 41.20 -21.73
CA ALA A 5 -58.38 40.22 -21.28
C ALA A 5 -57.48 40.83 -20.19
N LEU A 6 -56.95 40.00 -19.28
CA LEU A 6 -55.60 40.05 -18.68
C LEU A 6 -55.49 38.86 -17.69
N ALA A 7 -54.77 37.79 -18.03
CA ALA A 7 -53.34 37.60 -17.78
C ALA A 7 -52.99 37.26 -16.31
N ALA A 8 -52.85 35.97 -16.02
CA ALA A 8 -51.99 35.46 -14.94
C ALA A 8 -51.66 33.98 -15.22
N LYS A 9 -50.58 33.75 -15.99
CA LYS A 9 -49.90 32.47 -16.16
C LYS A 9 -48.41 32.70 -15.87
N LEU A 10 -47.73 31.65 -15.39
CA LEU A 10 -46.31 31.53 -15.04
C LEU A 10 -45.96 32.08 -13.63
N VAL A 11 -45.19 31.41 -12.77
CA VAL A 11 -44.13 30.40 -12.94
C VAL A 11 -44.17 29.46 -11.72
N PHE A 12 -44.26 28.14 -11.92
CA PHE A 12 -43.80 27.16 -10.93
C PHE A 12 -42.53 26.53 -11.49
N GLY A 13 -41.38 27.05 -11.04
CA GLY A 13 -40.07 26.53 -11.41
C GLY A 13 -39.82 25.26 -10.61
N LEU A 14 -39.93 24.11 -11.27
CA LEU A 14 -39.51 22.84 -10.70
C LEU A 14 -37.98 22.79 -10.77
N ALA A 15 -37.32 23.12 -9.66
CA ALA A 15 -35.90 22.87 -9.49
C ALA A 15 -35.70 21.34 -9.40
N LEU A 16 -35.37 20.71 -10.53
CA LEU A 16 -34.73 19.39 -10.52
C LEU A 16 -33.35 19.59 -9.89
N CYS A 17 -33.24 19.37 -8.58
CA CYS A 17 -31.97 19.05 -7.97
C CYS A 17 -31.46 17.76 -8.62
N LEU A 18 -30.46 17.89 -9.49
CA LEU A 18 -29.58 16.78 -9.85
C LEU A 18 -28.86 16.34 -8.56
N CYS A 19 -29.47 15.44 -7.81
CA CYS A 19 -28.75 14.63 -6.84
C CYS A 19 -27.83 13.70 -7.64
N ALA A 20 -26.60 14.15 -7.91
CA ALA A 20 -25.54 13.22 -8.24
C ALA A 20 -25.48 12.19 -7.10
N PRO A 21 -25.44 10.87 -7.39
CA PRO A 21 -25.28 9.88 -6.34
C PRO A 21 -23.92 10.11 -5.69
N LEU A 22 -23.92 10.70 -4.48
CA LEU A 22 -22.76 10.67 -3.60
C LEU A 22 -22.45 9.20 -3.38
N THR A 23 -21.36 8.73 -3.97
CA THR A 23 -20.88 7.36 -3.81
C THR A 23 -20.27 7.29 -2.42
N LEU A 24 -21.10 6.94 -1.43
CA LEU A 24 -20.66 6.79 -0.06
C LEU A 24 -19.72 5.59 0.07
N ALA A 25 -18.77 5.69 1.01
CA ALA A 25 -17.93 4.57 1.36
C ALA A 25 -18.80 3.38 1.82
N GLN A 26 -18.54 2.20 1.26
CA GLN A 26 -19.38 1.02 1.46
C GLN A 26 -18.54 -0.14 2.00
N ASN A 27 -18.91 -0.65 3.17
CA ASN A 27 -18.29 -1.86 3.73
C ASN A 27 -18.61 -3.09 2.88
N LEU A 28 -17.60 -3.95 2.72
CA LEU A 28 -17.69 -5.17 1.92
C LEU A 28 -17.61 -6.42 2.80
N PRO A 29 -18.37 -7.49 2.47
CA PRO A 29 -18.17 -8.81 3.05
C PRO A 29 -16.73 -9.29 2.88
N VAL A 30 -16.15 -9.81 3.97
CA VAL A 30 -14.82 -10.43 3.99
C VAL A 30 -14.89 -11.84 4.55
N THR A 31 -14.16 -12.76 3.94
CA THR A 31 -13.94 -14.11 4.46
C THR A 31 -12.45 -14.36 4.56
N VAL A 32 -11.99 -14.99 5.65
CA VAL A 32 -10.57 -15.20 5.92
C VAL A 32 -10.30 -16.68 6.14
N ALA A 33 -9.36 -17.23 5.38
CA ALA A 33 -8.81 -18.57 5.57
C ALA A 33 -7.34 -18.47 5.98
N VAL A 34 -6.88 -19.37 6.84
CA VAL A 34 -5.49 -19.43 7.31
C VAL A 34 -4.96 -20.84 7.14
N ALA A 35 -3.75 -20.96 6.57
CA ALA A 35 -3.02 -22.21 6.45
C ALA A 35 -1.52 -21.94 6.66
N GLY A 36 -0.96 -22.49 7.74
CA GLY A 36 0.44 -22.24 8.13
C GLY A 36 0.69 -20.75 8.34
N ASN A 37 1.74 -20.22 7.70
CA ASN A 37 2.10 -18.79 7.71
C ASN A 37 1.41 -17.98 6.60
N VAL A 38 0.29 -18.46 6.06
CA VAL A 38 -0.45 -17.78 5.00
C VAL A 38 -1.88 -17.51 5.43
N ALA A 39 -2.34 -16.28 5.22
CA ALA A 39 -3.75 -15.92 5.32
C ALA A 39 -4.27 -15.42 3.98
N THR A 40 -5.41 -15.96 3.56
CA THR A 40 -6.12 -15.54 2.35
C THR A 40 -7.41 -14.87 2.75
N VAL A 41 -7.55 -13.59 2.41
CA VAL A 41 -8.74 -12.79 2.59
C VAL A 41 -9.45 -12.69 1.25
N ARG A 42 -10.69 -13.14 1.17
CA ARG A 42 -11.55 -12.94 0.01
C ARG A 42 -12.53 -11.80 0.30
N VAL A 43 -12.52 -10.79 -0.57
CA VAL A 43 -13.39 -9.60 -0.49
C VAL A 43 -14.45 -9.72 -1.57
N ASP A 44 -15.70 -9.80 -1.15
CA ASP A 44 -16.84 -9.95 -2.06
C ASP A 44 -17.64 -8.64 -2.16
N LEU A 45 -18.28 -8.42 -3.30
CA LEU A 45 -19.36 -7.46 -3.43
C LEU A 45 -20.63 -8.00 -2.73
N PRO A 46 -21.61 -7.14 -2.39
CA PRO A 46 -22.90 -7.59 -1.84
C PRO A 46 -23.64 -8.59 -2.76
N THR A 47 -23.33 -8.58 -4.06
CA THR A 47 -23.83 -9.52 -5.07
C THR A 47 -23.17 -10.90 -5.01
N GLN A 48 -22.29 -11.15 -4.03
CA GLN A 48 -21.48 -12.37 -3.86
C GLN A 48 -20.43 -12.62 -4.96
N GLN A 49 -20.18 -11.63 -5.82
CA GLN A 49 -19.05 -11.66 -6.74
C GLN A 49 -17.76 -11.27 -6.01
N THR A 50 -16.71 -12.07 -6.15
CA THR A 50 -15.40 -11.73 -5.59
C THR A 50 -14.77 -10.55 -6.33
N LEU A 51 -14.46 -9.50 -5.58
CA LEU A 51 -13.79 -8.30 -6.07
C LEU A 51 -12.27 -8.45 -6.04
N ALA A 52 -11.76 -9.02 -4.95
CA ALA A 52 -10.33 -9.23 -4.74
C ALA A 52 -10.05 -10.40 -3.80
N GLU A 53 -8.85 -10.95 -3.94
CA GLU A 53 -8.21 -11.76 -2.92
C GLU A 53 -6.98 -11.02 -2.40
N VAL A 54 -6.83 -10.95 -1.08
CA VAL A 54 -5.64 -10.43 -0.42
C VAL A 54 -4.92 -11.59 0.25
N ILE A 55 -3.69 -11.86 -0.18
CA ILE A 55 -2.88 -12.95 0.37
C ILE A 55 -1.77 -12.33 1.22
N LEU A 56 -1.69 -12.75 2.47
CA LEU A 56 -0.67 -12.37 3.43
C LEU A 56 0.24 -13.57 3.66
N THR A 57 1.49 -13.48 3.24
CA THR A 57 2.50 -14.50 3.50
C THR A 57 3.46 -13.97 4.55
N PHE A 58 3.40 -14.55 5.75
CA PHE A 58 4.25 -14.19 6.86
C PHE A 58 5.57 -14.96 6.77
N ASP A 59 6.68 -14.30 7.09
CA ASP A 59 7.98 -14.95 7.22
C ASP A 59 7.95 -16.04 8.32
N ASP A 60 7.42 -15.68 9.48
CA ASP A 60 7.20 -16.56 10.63
C ASP A 60 6.12 -15.93 11.51
N SER A 61 4.98 -16.61 11.68
CA SER A 61 3.83 -16.07 12.40
C SER A 61 3.49 -16.90 13.63
N LEU A 62 3.05 -16.22 14.68
CA LEU A 62 2.50 -16.82 15.89
C LEU A 62 1.12 -16.25 16.17
N GLY A 63 0.17 -17.10 16.52
CA GLY A 63 -1.21 -16.70 16.81
C GLY A 63 -2.04 -16.35 15.56
N LEU A 64 -1.54 -16.66 14.35
CA LEU A 64 -2.26 -16.40 13.11
C LEU A 64 -3.54 -17.25 13.02
N SER A 65 -4.66 -16.55 12.98
CA SER A 65 -6.00 -17.11 12.81
C SER A 65 -6.90 -16.06 12.14
N PRO A 66 -8.05 -16.47 11.57
CA PRO A 66 -9.02 -15.52 11.00
C PRO A 66 -9.39 -14.37 11.96
N GLY A 67 -9.62 -14.68 13.24
CA GLY A 67 -9.98 -13.68 14.26
C GLY A 67 -8.83 -12.78 14.70
N SER A 68 -7.58 -13.23 14.56
CA SER A 68 -6.39 -12.47 14.98
C SER A 68 -6.04 -11.30 14.06
N LEU A 69 -6.52 -11.29 12.81
CA LEU A 69 -6.11 -10.31 11.80
C LEU A 69 -6.89 -9.00 11.83
N GLY A 70 -8.14 -9.01 12.31
CA GLY A 70 -9.01 -7.84 12.31
C GLY A 70 -9.19 -7.21 10.92
N VAL A 71 -9.52 -8.05 9.92
CA VAL A 71 -9.65 -7.60 8.53
C VAL A 71 -11.00 -6.94 8.29
N SER A 72 -10.98 -5.82 7.57
CA SER A 72 -12.16 -5.16 7.00
C SER A 72 -11.84 -4.63 5.61
N ALA A 73 -12.87 -4.47 4.79
CA ALA A 73 -12.75 -3.95 3.44
C ALA A 73 -13.88 -2.95 3.17
N GLN A 74 -13.57 -1.91 2.42
CA GLN A 74 -14.57 -0.94 1.96
C GLN A 74 -14.26 -0.42 0.57
N LEU A 75 -15.30 -0.08 -0.18
CA LEU A 75 -15.19 0.80 -1.34
C LEU A 75 -15.01 2.23 -0.83
N VAL A 76 -14.01 2.94 -1.34
CA VAL A 76 -13.74 4.33 -0.97
C VAL A 76 -14.40 5.31 -1.93
N ASP A 77 -14.75 6.49 -1.41
CA ASP A 77 -15.13 7.63 -2.23
C ASP A 77 -13.87 8.23 -2.89
N LEU A 78 -13.85 8.17 -4.22
CA LEU A 78 -12.76 8.67 -5.07
C LEU A 78 -12.52 10.18 -4.94
N SER A 79 -13.56 10.91 -4.52
CA SER A 79 -13.54 12.36 -4.37
C SER A 79 -13.29 12.82 -2.93
N SER A 80 -13.14 11.87 -1.99
CA SER A 80 -13.00 12.18 -0.56
C SER A 80 -11.73 13.00 -0.28
N PRO A 81 -11.85 14.27 0.17
CA PRO A 81 -10.68 15.10 0.46
C PRO A 81 -9.82 14.50 1.59
N ALA A 82 -10.45 13.81 2.53
CA ALA A 82 -9.75 13.16 3.64
C ALA A 82 -8.87 11.98 3.18
N LEU A 83 -9.30 11.23 2.15
CA LEU A 83 -8.49 10.18 1.57
C LEU A 83 -7.38 10.78 0.68
N LEU A 84 -7.73 11.73 -0.18
CA LEU A 84 -6.79 12.34 -1.12
C LEU A 84 -5.65 13.07 -0.40
N ALA A 85 -5.92 13.72 0.73
CA ALA A 85 -4.91 14.36 1.57
C ALA A 85 -3.89 13.37 2.19
N ARG A 86 -4.20 12.07 2.18
CA ARG A 86 -3.30 11.01 2.67
C ARG A 86 -2.43 10.43 1.58
N LEU A 87 -2.67 10.74 0.31
CA LEU A 87 -1.82 10.30 -0.80
C LEU A 87 -0.60 11.22 -0.92
N PRO A 88 0.58 10.72 -1.32
CA PRO A 88 1.77 11.52 -1.54
C PRO A 88 1.54 12.70 -2.49
N ASN A 89 0.79 12.48 -3.57
CA ASN A 89 0.40 13.50 -4.52
C ASN A 89 -0.98 13.18 -5.10
N ALA A 90 -2.04 13.81 -4.61
CA ALA A 90 -3.42 13.53 -5.04
C ALA A 90 -3.68 13.78 -6.54
N GLY A 91 -2.88 14.61 -7.21
CA GLY A 91 -3.01 14.86 -8.66
C GLY A 91 -2.37 13.76 -9.51
N LEU A 92 -1.37 13.05 -8.97
CA LEU A 92 -0.61 12.01 -9.66
C LEU A 92 -0.91 10.60 -9.15
N ASN A 93 -1.46 10.46 -7.94
CA ASN A 93 -1.94 9.20 -7.38
C ASN A 93 -3.44 9.06 -7.65
N GLN A 94 -3.77 8.28 -8.68
CA GLN A 94 -5.13 8.16 -9.19
C GLN A 94 -5.75 6.82 -8.76
N LEU A 95 -6.85 6.90 -8.02
CA LEU A 95 -7.67 5.75 -7.67
C LEU A 95 -8.50 5.33 -8.90
N ASP A 96 -8.54 4.02 -9.19
CA ASP A 96 -9.27 3.48 -10.33
C ASP A 96 -10.74 3.24 -9.96
N PRO A 97 -11.72 3.79 -10.69
CA PRO A 97 -13.13 3.60 -10.41
C PRO A 97 -13.61 2.14 -10.55
N SER A 98 -12.89 1.30 -11.28
CA SER A 98 -13.17 -0.14 -11.37
C SER A 98 -12.70 -0.90 -10.12
N PHE A 99 -11.79 -0.33 -9.33
CA PHE A 99 -11.23 -0.97 -8.14
C PHE A 99 -10.96 0.02 -6.98
N PRO A 100 -11.99 0.71 -6.45
CA PRO A 100 -11.83 1.66 -5.36
C PRO A 100 -11.78 0.93 -4.00
N LEU A 101 -11.00 -0.14 -3.89
CA LEU A 101 -10.96 -1.00 -2.71
C LEU A 101 -9.88 -0.55 -1.72
N MET A 102 -10.28 -0.23 -0.47
CA MET A 102 -9.38 -0.14 0.67
C MET A 102 -9.54 -1.35 1.58
N VAL A 103 -8.42 -2.03 1.85
CA VAL A 103 -8.35 -3.14 2.80
C VAL A 103 -7.66 -2.65 4.06
N THR A 104 -8.29 -2.88 5.21
CA THR A 104 -7.73 -2.56 6.53
C THR A 104 -7.50 -3.86 7.29
N ILE A 105 -6.27 -4.11 7.70
CA ILE A 105 -5.86 -5.20 8.57
C ILE A 105 -5.45 -4.55 9.89
N GLU A 106 -6.24 -4.71 10.92
CA GLU A 106 -5.99 -4.12 12.23
C GLU A 106 -6.10 -5.20 13.31
N PRO A 107 -5.01 -5.96 13.55
CA PRO A 107 -5.03 -7.05 14.52
C PRO A 107 -5.42 -6.55 15.91
N PRO A 108 -6.41 -7.19 16.57
CA PRO A 108 -6.80 -6.80 17.92
C PRO A 108 -5.62 -6.94 18.90
N THR A 109 -5.45 -5.97 19.80
CA THR A 109 -4.36 -5.96 20.81
C THR A 109 -4.26 -7.28 21.58
N LEU A 110 -5.40 -7.89 21.92
CA LEU A 110 -5.49 -9.16 22.66
C LEU A 110 -5.66 -10.38 21.74
N GLY A 111 -5.52 -10.21 20.42
CA GLY A 111 -5.69 -11.27 19.42
C GLY A 111 -4.47 -12.19 19.26
N GLY A 112 -3.37 -11.90 19.96
CA GLY A 112 -2.19 -12.78 20.03
C GLY A 112 -1.30 -12.82 18.77
N LEU A 113 -1.65 -12.10 17.70
CA LEU A 113 -0.87 -12.09 16.47
C LEU A 113 0.50 -11.45 16.70
N SER A 114 1.55 -12.16 16.31
CA SER A 114 2.89 -11.61 16.12
C SER A 114 3.57 -12.26 14.94
N PHE A 115 4.58 -11.59 14.39
CA PHE A 115 5.41 -12.17 13.34
C PHE A 115 6.83 -11.64 13.38
N GLN A 116 7.75 -12.42 12.84
CA GLN A 116 9.15 -12.01 12.63
C GLN A 116 9.34 -11.45 11.23
N ARG A 117 10.27 -10.51 11.08
CA ARG A 117 10.73 -9.94 9.81
C ARG A 117 9.58 -9.36 9.00
N THR A 118 9.14 -9.98 7.92
CA THR A 118 8.23 -9.35 6.96
C THR A 118 6.92 -10.10 6.76
N VAL A 119 5.94 -9.37 6.24
CA VAL A 119 4.75 -9.92 5.60
C VAL A 119 4.77 -9.48 4.15
N ARG A 120 4.63 -10.44 3.23
CA ARG A 120 4.35 -10.15 1.83
C ARG A 120 2.85 -10.08 1.62
N VAL A 121 2.39 -8.96 1.09
CA VAL A 121 0.98 -8.69 0.77
C VAL A 121 0.82 -8.79 -0.74
N GLU A 122 -0.14 -9.57 -1.20
CA GLU A 122 -0.58 -9.61 -2.58
C GLU A 122 -2.05 -9.22 -2.64
N VAL A 123 -2.40 -8.29 -3.52
CA VAL A 123 -3.78 -7.99 -3.91
C VAL A 123 -3.99 -8.50 -5.32
N HIS A 124 -4.81 -9.55 -5.44
CA HIS A 124 -5.21 -10.15 -6.70
C HIS A 124 -6.62 -9.67 -7.08
N THR A 125 -6.78 -9.13 -8.29
CA THR A 125 -8.10 -8.72 -8.80
C THR A 125 -8.23 -8.88 -10.30
N HIS A 126 -9.44 -9.25 -10.74
CA HIS A 126 -9.84 -9.25 -12.14
C HIS A 126 -10.44 -7.91 -12.61
N ALA A 127 -10.69 -6.96 -11.70
CA ALA A 127 -11.28 -5.67 -12.04
C ALA A 127 -10.30 -4.75 -12.80
N LEU A 128 -9.00 -4.93 -12.55
CA LEU A 128 -7.94 -4.18 -13.21
C LEU A 128 -7.30 -4.99 -14.33
N THR A 129 -6.95 -4.29 -15.42
CA THR A 129 -6.23 -4.89 -16.54
C THR A 129 -4.72 -4.74 -16.36
N TYR A 130 -4.00 -5.84 -16.47
CA TYR A 130 -2.54 -5.80 -16.49
C TYR A 130 -2.03 -5.31 -17.84
N ALA A 131 -1.08 -4.38 -17.80
CA ALA A 131 -0.26 -3.99 -18.94
C ALA A 131 1.22 -4.02 -18.52
N ALA A 132 2.11 -4.47 -19.42
CA ALA A 132 3.54 -4.44 -19.17
C ALA A 132 3.99 -2.99 -18.94
N GLY A 133 4.77 -2.76 -17.87
CA GLY A 133 5.17 -1.42 -17.45
C GLY A 133 4.02 -0.55 -16.93
N SER A 134 2.95 -1.16 -16.41
CA SER A 134 1.87 -0.40 -15.77
C SER A 134 2.38 0.41 -14.57
N GLN A 135 1.73 1.55 -14.37
CA GLN A 135 1.93 2.43 -13.22
C GLN A 135 1.06 2.03 -12.02
N LEU A 136 0.46 0.83 -12.05
CA LEU A 136 -0.27 0.29 -10.90
C LEU A 136 0.71 0.04 -9.76
N ARG A 137 0.33 0.42 -8.55
CA ARG A 137 1.14 0.30 -7.34
C ARG A 137 0.29 -0.14 -6.16
N LEU A 138 0.89 -0.91 -5.26
CA LEU A 138 0.34 -1.22 -3.95
C LEU A 138 0.81 -0.18 -2.95
N PHE A 139 -0.13 0.58 -2.40
CA PHE A 139 0.11 1.61 -1.41
C PHE A 139 -0.28 1.10 -0.02
N LYS A 140 0.45 1.53 1.00
CA LYS A 140 0.23 1.19 2.41
C LYS A 140 0.24 2.43 3.29
N ALA A 141 -0.61 2.46 4.31
CA ALA A 141 -0.56 3.44 5.41
C ALA A 141 -0.67 2.75 6.79
N PRO A 142 -0.15 3.39 7.86
CA PRO A 142 -0.70 3.21 9.20
C PRO A 142 -2.20 3.57 9.22
N LEU A 143 -2.94 3.10 10.22
CA LEU A 143 -4.36 3.44 10.36
C LEU A 143 -4.54 4.97 10.35
N ASN A 144 -5.29 5.48 9.36
CA ASN A 144 -5.55 6.91 9.11
C ASN A 144 -4.31 7.78 8.81
N GLY A 145 -3.13 7.19 8.67
CA GLY A 145 -1.90 7.89 8.31
C GLY A 145 -1.73 8.09 6.80
N SER A 146 -0.63 8.73 6.43
CA SER A 146 -0.26 8.92 5.01
C SER A 146 0.12 7.60 4.35
N PHE A 147 -0.34 7.43 3.11
CA PHE A 147 0.02 6.31 2.26
C PHE A 147 1.42 6.49 1.66
N ARG A 148 2.08 5.36 1.41
CA ARG A 148 3.32 5.27 0.66
C ARG A 148 3.29 4.06 -0.27
N ASP A 149 4.02 4.14 -1.36
CA ASP A 149 4.23 3.01 -2.27
C ASP A 149 5.07 1.91 -1.58
N ILE A 150 4.55 0.68 -1.54
CA ILE A 150 5.25 -0.51 -1.05
C ILE A 150 5.44 -1.57 -2.14
N THR A 151 5.17 -1.23 -3.40
CA THR A 151 5.22 -2.16 -4.52
C THR A 151 6.60 -2.79 -4.64
N ASP A 152 6.64 -4.12 -4.65
CA ASP A 152 7.83 -4.89 -5.02
C ASP A 152 7.64 -5.73 -6.30
N GLU A 153 6.40 -5.91 -6.76
CA GLU A 153 6.09 -6.60 -8.00
C GLU A 153 4.67 -6.27 -8.47
N ILE A 154 4.48 -6.16 -9.80
CA ILE A 154 3.18 -6.17 -10.46
C ILE A 154 3.19 -7.27 -11.52
N ALA A 155 2.42 -8.34 -11.30
CA ALA A 155 2.46 -9.54 -12.13
C ALA A 155 1.22 -9.70 -13.04
N PRO A 156 1.36 -10.37 -14.21
CA PRO A 156 0.27 -10.69 -15.13
C PRO A 156 -0.65 -11.83 -14.63
N GLY A 157 -1.75 -12.05 -15.37
CA GLY A 157 -2.73 -13.12 -15.07
C GLY A 157 -3.87 -12.63 -14.17
N SER A 158 -4.44 -11.47 -14.52
CA SER A 158 -5.19 -10.55 -13.66
C SER A 158 -4.28 -9.89 -12.61
N VAL A 159 -4.51 -8.60 -12.33
CA VAL A 159 -3.51 -7.78 -11.62
C VAL A 159 -3.21 -8.39 -10.25
N ARG A 160 -1.94 -8.71 -10.03
CA ARG A 160 -1.38 -9.09 -8.72
C ARG A 160 -0.43 -7.99 -8.30
N ALA A 161 -0.93 -7.08 -7.47
CA ALA A 161 -0.11 -6.02 -6.88
C ALA A 161 0.51 -6.53 -5.58
N ARG A 162 1.83 -6.61 -5.52
CA ARG A 162 2.57 -7.17 -4.38
C ARG A 162 3.43 -6.12 -3.71
N GLY A 163 3.57 -6.28 -2.40
CA GLY A 163 4.48 -5.47 -1.59
C GLY A 163 4.88 -6.17 -0.31
N THR A 164 6.02 -5.76 0.23
CA THR A 164 6.56 -6.28 1.48
C THR A 164 6.43 -5.23 2.58
N THR A 165 6.11 -5.64 3.80
CA THR A 165 5.91 -4.73 4.93
C THR A 165 6.39 -5.33 6.26
N GLY A 166 6.84 -4.47 7.18
CA GLY A 166 7.16 -4.84 8.56
C GLY A 166 5.98 -4.70 9.53
N GLY A 167 4.81 -4.26 9.03
CA GLY A 167 3.61 -4.04 9.83
C GLY A 167 2.34 -3.75 9.03
N PHE A 168 1.27 -3.36 9.72
CA PHE A 168 -0.08 -3.07 9.22
C PHE A 168 -0.36 -1.54 9.19
N SER A 169 -1.40 -1.00 8.52
CA SER A 169 -2.78 -1.49 8.53
C SER A 169 -3.59 -1.32 7.26
N GLN A 170 -3.44 -0.24 6.49
CA GLN A 170 -4.32 0.04 5.35
C GLN A 170 -3.60 -0.14 4.01
N PHE A 171 -4.30 -0.69 3.02
CA PHE A 171 -3.78 -0.99 1.68
C PHE A 171 -4.73 -0.50 0.59
N LEU A 172 -4.14 0.04 -0.48
CA LEU A 172 -4.83 0.51 -1.69
C LEU A 172 -4.05 0.06 -2.92
N VAL A 173 -4.74 -0.28 -4.01
CA VAL A 173 -4.13 -0.38 -5.34
C VAL A 173 -4.56 0.83 -6.14
N LEU A 174 -3.60 1.56 -6.70
CA LEU A 174 -3.85 2.79 -7.46
C LEU A 174 -2.82 2.97 -8.57
N THR A 175 -3.06 3.92 -9.47
CA THR A 175 -2.10 4.33 -10.49
C THR A 175 -1.23 5.48 -9.97
N ASP A 176 0.10 5.31 -10.02
CA ASP A 176 1.07 6.32 -9.60
C ASP A 176 1.76 6.95 -10.82
N LEU A 177 1.35 8.17 -11.15
CA LEU A 177 1.86 8.95 -12.29
C LEU A 177 3.05 9.84 -11.91
N ARG A 178 3.56 9.76 -10.67
CA ARG A 178 4.82 10.41 -10.30
C ARG A 178 5.97 9.84 -11.13
N SER A 179 6.98 10.67 -11.41
CA SER A 179 8.18 10.19 -12.09
C SER A 179 8.87 9.10 -11.25
N SER A 180 9.46 8.10 -11.89
CA SER A 180 10.17 7.02 -11.18
C SER A 180 11.32 7.60 -10.36
N SER A 181 11.97 8.67 -10.82
CA SER A 181 13.00 9.38 -10.06
C SER A 181 12.48 9.95 -8.74
N GLU A 182 11.29 10.55 -8.74
CA GLU A 182 10.65 11.08 -7.52
C GLU A 182 10.27 9.94 -6.56
N VAL A 183 9.75 8.84 -7.10
CA VAL A 183 9.40 7.64 -6.32
C VAL A 183 10.66 7.02 -5.69
N VAL A 184 11.74 6.88 -6.46
CA VAL A 184 13.01 6.35 -5.96
C VAL A 184 13.60 7.26 -4.89
N ALA A 185 13.62 8.58 -5.09
CA ALA A 185 14.09 9.54 -4.10
C ALA A 185 13.31 9.42 -2.78
N SER A 186 11.98 9.39 -2.85
CA SER A 186 11.11 9.20 -1.67
C SER A 186 11.40 7.89 -0.92
N LYS A 187 11.73 6.82 -1.64
CA LYS A 187 12.08 5.52 -1.05
C LYS A 187 13.48 5.52 -0.41
N PHE A 188 14.45 6.25 -0.99
CA PHE A 188 15.74 6.50 -0.33
C PHE A 188 15.56 7.30 0.96
N ASP A 189 14.78 8.38 0.96
CA ASP A 189 14.51 9.18 2.17
C ASP A 189 13.90 8.33 3.29
N ARG A 190 12.98 7.42 2.94
CA ARG A 190 12.41 6.46 3.88
C ARG A 190 13.45 5.49 4.43
N LEU A 191 14.30 4.93 3.56
CA LEU A 191 15.38 4.02 3.98
C LEU A 191 16.35 4.71 4.92
N GLN A 192 16.79 5.94 4.60
CA GLN A 192 17.66 6.74 5.47
C GLN A 192 17.00 7.04 6.82
N SER A 193 15.73 7.42 6.81
CA SER A 193 14.97 7.67 8.05
C SER A 193 14.88 6.43 8.94
N LEU A 194 14.72 5.24 8.35
CA LEU A 194 14.74 3.97 9.08
C LEU A 194 16.11 3.67 9.67
N ILE A 195 17.18 3.89 8.92
CA ILE A 195 18.56 3.68 9.40
C ILE A 195 18.87 4.65 10.54
N ALA A 196 18.48 5.91 10.42
CA ALA A 196 18.71 6.93 11.45
C ALA A 196 18.05 6.59 12.80
N ALA A 197 16.94 5.86 12.78
CA ALA A 197 16.21 5.42 13.97
C ALA A 197 16.84 4.20 14.69
N LEU A 198 17.85 3.56 14.11
CA LEU A 198 18.51 2.40 14.72
C LEU A 198 19.41 2.80 15.91
N PRO A 199 19.85 1.83 16.74
CA PRO A 199 20.97 2.04 17.67
C PRO A 199 22.26 2.44 16.93
N LEU A 200 23.08 3.30 17.54
CA LEU A 200 24.32 3.83 16.95
C LEU A 200 25.25 2.72 16.41
N SER A 201 25.30 1.57 17.06
CA SER A 201 26.12 0.41 16.66
C SER A 201 25.75 -0.18 15.30
N GLU A 202 24.51 -0.01 14.84
CA GLU A 202 24.05 -0.55 13.55
C GLU A 202 23.96 0.50 12.44
N ARG A 203 23.90 1.79 12.78
CA ARG A 203 23.70 2.87 11.79
C ARG A 203 24.81 2.95 10.76
N GLY A 204 26.07 3.05 11.20
CA GLY A 204 27.20 3.38 10.32
C GLY A 204 27.34 2.44 9.12
N PRO A 205 27.39 1.12 9.32
CA PRO A 205 27.50 0.18 8.20
C PRO A 205 26.29 0.16 7.26
N LEU A 206 25.07 0.34 7.79
CA LEU A 206 23.86 0.39 6.98
C LEU A 206 23.77 1.71 6.18
N GLN A 207 24.16 2.83 6.80
CA GLN A 207 24.22 4.13 6.16
C GLN A 207 25.22 4.11 4.99
N MET A 208 26.41 3.55 5.19
CA MET A 208 27.41 3.40 4.14
C MET A 208 26.86 2.66 2.91
N SER A 209 26.08 1.59 3.13
CA SER A 209 25.47 0.82 2.03
C SER A 209 24.34 1.61 1.34
N ALA A 210 23.55 2.36 2.11
CA ALA A 210 22.49 3.22 1.56
C ALA A 210 23.06 4.39 0.74
N ASP A 211 24.12 5.03 1.23
CA ASP A 211 24.81 6.13 0.54
C ASP A 211 25.48 5.65 -0.75
N ALA A 212 26.12 4.47 -0.72
CA ALA A 212 26.68 3.84 -1.91
C ALA A 212 25.58 3.54 -2.95
N ALA A 213 24.44 2.98 -2.51
CA ALA A 213 23.31 2.71 -3.39
C ALA A 213 22.75 3.99 -4.04
N GLN A 214 22.59 5.06 -3.24
CA GLN A 214 22.06 6.32 -3.74
C GLN A 214 23.05 7.02 -4.69
N SER A 215 24.34 7.00 -4.36
CA SER A 215 25.40 7.55 -5.21
C SER A 215 25.45 6.84 -6.57
N ALA A 216 25.43 5.50 -6.58
CA ALA A 216 25.39 4.70 -7.80
C ALA A 216 24.13 4.99 -8.63
N PHE A 217 22.96 5.08 -7.98
CA PHE A 217 21.71 5.45 -8.66
C PHE A 217 21.80 6.82 -9.33
N ASN A 218 22.32 7.83 -8.62
CA ASN A 218 22.50 9.19 -9.16
C ASN A 218 23.47 9.25 -10.34
N GLN A 219 24.39 8.29 -10.45
CA GLN A 219 25.33 8.13 -11.57
C GLN A 219 24.77 7.27 -12.72
N GLY A 220 23.53 6.80 -12.62
CA GLY A 220 22.93 5.87 -13.59
C GLY A 220 23.48 4.44 -13.53
N GLN A 221 24.25 4.11 -12.49
CA GLN A 221 24.84 2.80 -12.26
C GLN A 221 23.84 1.90 -11.52
N PHE A 222 22.72 1.57 -12.18
CA PHE A 222 21.62 0.83 -11.56
C PHE A 222 22.03 -0.55 -11.03
N GLY A 223 22.97 -1.24 -11.70
CA GLY A 223 23.51 -2.52 -11.22
C GLY A 223 24.23 -2.39 -9.87
N ASP A 224 25.09 -1.39 -9.74
CA ASP A 224 25.85 -1.13 -8.50
C ASP A 224 24.95 -0.64 -7.37
N ALA A 225 23.91 0.13 -7.71
CA ALA A 225 22.88 0.52 -6.77
C ALA A 225 22.14 -0.69 -6.19
N LEU A 226 21.71 -1.63 -7.04
CA LEU A 226 21.04 -2.86 -6.62
C LEU A 226 21.96 -3.76 -5.79
N ASN A 227 23.23 -3.92 -6.19
CA ASN A 227 24.22 -4.68 -5.43
C ASN A 227 24.42 -4.11 -4.01
N SER A 228 24.46 -2.77 -3.88
CA SER A 228 24.58 -2.10 -2.59
C SER A 228 23.35 -2.31 -1.70
N LEU A 229 22.14 -2.31 -2.29
CA LEU A 229 20.91 -2.65 -1.57
C LEU A 229 20.86 -4.11 -1.13
N ASP A 230 21.39 -5.04 -1.93
CA ASP A 230 21.49 -6.44 -1.55
C ASP A 230 22.46 -6.66 -0.37
N GLN A 231 23.59 -5.94 -0.35
CA GLN A 231 24.51 -5.95 0.80
C GLN A 231 23.83 -5.42 2.06
N LEU A 232 23.08 -4.31 1.95
CA LEU A 232 22.29 -3.75 3.04
C LEU A 232 21.27 -4.77 3.55
N ARG A 233 20.49 -5.36 2.65
CA ARG A 233 19.46 -6.37 2.95
C ARG A 233 20.05 -7.59 3.64
N ALA A 234 21.16 -8.12 3.13
CA ALA A 234 21.87 -9.26 3.71
C ALA A 234 22.35 -8.95 5.14
N ARG A 235 22.89 -7.75 5.37
CA ARG A 235 23.28 -7.31 6.71
C ARG A 235 22.07 -7.24 7.64
N VAL A 236 21.00 -6.58 7.24
CA VAL A 236 19.77 -6.48 8.06
C VAL A 236 19.25 -7.88 8.42
N ALA A 237 19.18 -8.79 7.45
CA ALA A 237 18.74 -10.16 7.68
C ALA A 237 19.62 -10.91 8.70
N SER A 238 20.95 -10.75 8.62
CA SER A 238 21.89 -11.38 9.56
C SER A 238 21.82 -10.83 10.99
N ARG A 239 21.32 -9.60 11.16
CA ARG A 239 21.23 -8.89 12.44
C ARG A 239 19.83 -8.90 13.04
N ALA A 240 18.83 -9.36 12.29
CA ALA A 240 17.44 -9.43 12.71
C ALA A 240 17.29 -10.33 13.96
N GLY A 241 16.59 -9.84 14.97
CA GLY A 241 16.30 -10.55 16.21
C GLY A 241 17.48 -10.63 17.20
N THR A 242 18.68 -10.22 16.80
CA THR A 242 19.86 -10.18 17.68
C THR A 242 20.28 -8.76 18.01
N ALA A 243 20.46 -7.92 16.99
CA ALA A 243 20.87 -6.52 17.17
C ALA A 243 19.90 -5.52 16.57
N ILE A 244 19.07 -5.96 15.62
CA ILE A 244 17.98 -5.17 15.07
C ILE A 244 16.67 -5.86 15.47
N PRO A 245 15.79 -5.21 16.25
CA PRO A 245 14.47 -5.72 16.57
C PRO A 245 13.72 -6.19 15.32
N SER A 246 13.18 -7.40 15.36
CA SER A 246 12.57 -8.05 14.18
C SER A 246 11.14 -8.53 14.41
N GLN A 247 10.55 -8.27 15.56
CA GLN A 247 9.23 -8.78 15.90
C GLN A 247 8.20 -7.67 15.88
N TRP A 248 7.14 -7.88 15.10
CA TRP A 248 5.91 -7.13 15.20
C TRP A 248 4.93 -7.87 16.10
N ARG A 249 4.22 -7.16 16.99
CA ARG A 249 3.18 -7.72 17.86
C ARG A 249 1.92 -6.85 17.83
N ALA A 250 0.75 -7.48 17.93
CA ALA A 250 -0.54 -6.77 17.96
C ALA A 250 -0.67 -5.79 19.14
N THR A 251 0.09 -6.03 20.22
CA THR A 251 0.24 -5.13 21.38
C THR A 251 0.95 -3.82 21.05
N ARG A 252 1.67 -3.73 19.91
CA ARG A 252 2.45 -2.55 19.48
C ARG A 252 3.50 -2.09 20.48
N ASP A 253 4.00 -3.02 21.29
CA ASP A 253 5.03 -2.78 22.30
C ASP A 253 6.43 -3.15 21.79
N THR A 254 6.56 -3.59 20.54
CA THR A 254 7.85 -3.79 19.85
C THR A 254 7.86 -3.14 18.48
N ASP A 255 9.03 -2.63 18.11
CA ASP A 255 9.30 -2.10 16.78
C ASP A 255 9.93 -3.17 15.90
N ASN A 256 9.28 -3.50 14.79
CA ASN A 256 9.85 -4.42 13.80
C ASN A 256 10.78 -3.69 12.83
N GLN A 257 11.89 -3.15 13.35
CA GLN A 257 12.83 -2.35 12.58
C GLN A 257 13.48 -3.15 11.44
N ALA A 258 13.85 -4.41 11.68
CA ALA A 258 14.40 -5.28 10.65
C ALA A 258 13.38 -5.52 9.51
N GLY A 259 12.13 -5.80 9.86
CA GLY A 259 11.06 -5.96 8.88
C GLY A 259 10.83 -4.73 8.02
N GLU A 260 10.80 -3.54 8.62
CA GLU A 260 10.64 -2.28 7.89
C GLU A 260 11.83 -1.97 6.98
N LEU A 261 13.07 -2.28 7.40
CA LEU A 261 14.27 -2.11 6.57
C LEU A 261 14.27 -3.10 5.39
N LEU A 262 13.96 -4.37 5.62
CA LEU A 262 13.84 -5.37 4.56
C LEU A 262 12.76 -4.98 3.55
N ALA A 263 11.59 -4.55 4.03
CA ALA A 263 10.52 -4.01 3.20
C ALA A 263 10.98 -2.80 2.36
N ALA A 264 11.66 -1.83 2.99
CA ALA A 264 12.18 -0.64 2.33
C ALA A 264 13.19 -0.98 1.22
N THR A 265 14.09 -1.94 1.46
CA THR A 265 15.03 -2.40 0.42
C THR A 265 14.33 -3.07 -0.75
N SER A 266 13.32 -3.92 -0.50
CA SER A 266 12.56 -4.63 -1.54
C SER A 266 11.84 -3.65 -2.48
N THR A 267 11.07 -2.72 -1.90
CA THR A 267 10.30 -1.73 -2.67
C THR A 267 11.20 -0.74 -3.42
N LEU A 268 12.36 -0.40 -2.87
CA LEU A 268 13.34 0.47 -3.52
C LEU A 268 14.03 -0.24 -4.69
N ALA A 269 14.43 -1.51 -4.52
CA ALA A 269 15.02 -2.31 -5.59
C ALA A 269 14.06 -2.46 -6.78
N PHE A 270 12.76 -2.68 -6.52
CA PHE A 270 11.74 -2.68 -7.55
C PHE A 270 11.68 -1.34 -8.30
N SER A 271 11.65 -0.21 -7.60
CA SER A 271 11.59 1.11 -8.25
C SER A 271 12.86 1.46 -9.05
N ILE A 272 14.03 1.05 -8.58
CA ILE A 272 15.29 1.22 -9.34
C ILE A 272 15.25 0.37 -10.63
N GLY A 273 14.82 -0.89 -10.54
CA GLY A 273 14.65 -1.76 -11.70
C GLY A 273 13.62 -1.20 -12.69
N TYR A 274 12.47 -0.74 -12.18
CA TYR A 274 11.43 -0.09 -12.99
C TYR A 274 11.97 1.15 -13.71
N GLN A 275 12.75 2.01 -13.03
CA GLN A 275 13.35 3.18 -13.64
C GLN A 275 14.40 2.81 -14.71
N ARG A 276 15.25 1.82 -14.44
CA ARG A 276 16.24 1.32 -15.40
C ARG A 276 15.56 0.86 -16.70
N ASP A 277 14.46 0.11 -16.57
CA ASP A 277 13.85 -0.59 -17.69
C ASP A 277 12.84 0.28 -18.46
N LEU A 278 12.20 1.25 -17.79
CA LEU A 278 11.09 2.02 -18.35
C LEU A 278 11.29 3.54 -18.35
N GLY A 279 12.18 4.08 -17.50
CA GLY A 279 12.62 5.48 -17.53
C GLY A 279 11.53 6.55 -17.43
N ARG A 280 10.36 6.22 -16.86
CA ARG A 280 9.19 7.12 -16.77
C ARG A 280 9.18 7.93 -15.49
#